data_AF-A0A2N6PN02-F1
#
_entry.id   AF-A0A2N6PN02-F1
#
_cell.length_a   1.000
_cell.length_b   1.000
_cell.length_c   1.000
_cell.angle_alpha   90.00
_cell.angle_beta   90.00
_cell.angle_gamma   90.00
#
_symmetry.space_group_name_H-M   'P 1'
#
loop_
_entity.id
_entity.type
_entity.pdbx_description
1 polymer ?
#
loop_
_entity_poly.entity_id
_entity_poly.type
_entity_poly.pdbx_seq_one_letter_code
_entity_poly.pdbx_strand_id
1 'polypeptide(L)'
;MKNSIKIRLAIITIAIIGFLFYGFRDNGSVLYYGQSYTAGSVFKPDSYLSAGIFKSAGKEINKLVSKKRGSSLTGVMVSVIVGGITFFTLWQDDDFKDILVEARKRGENN
;
A
#
# COMPACT_ATOMS: atom_id res chain seq x y z
N MET A 1 -3.06 21.57 20.27
CA MET A 1 -3.36 20.21 19.76
C MET A 1 -2.88 19.16 20.75
N LYS A 2 -3.78 18.30 21.24
CA LYS A 2 -3.49 17.24 22.22
C LYS A 2 -2.41 16.26 21.70
N ASN A 3 -1.58 15.73 22.60
CA ASN A 3 -0.53 14.76 22.22
C ASN A 3 -1.10 13.49 21.57
N SER A 4 -2.30 13.04 21.98
CA SER A 4 -2.99 11.89 21.38
C SER A 4 -3.32 12.09 19.89
N ILE A 5 -3.66 13.32 19.48
CA ILE A 5 -3.91 13.67 18.08
C ILE A 5 -2.59 13.67 17.29
N LYS A 6 -1.54 14.28 17.83
CA LYS A 6 -0.19 14.29 17.21
C LYS A 6 0.31 12.87 16.93
N ILE A 7 0.18 11.96 17.91
CA ILE A 7 0.60 10.57 17.79
C ILE A 7 -0.21 9.84 16.71
N ARG A 8 -1.53 9.98 16.70
CA ARG A 8 -2.39 9.37 15.67
C ARG A 8 -2.07 9.87 14.26
N LEU A 9 -1.83 11.18 14.09
CA LEU A 9 -1.39 11.75 12.82
C LEU A 9 0.00 11.22 12.39
N ALA A 10 0.93 11.05 13.33
CA ALA A 10 2.22 10.45 13.04
C ALA A 10 2.08 8.99 12.58
N ILE A 11 1.24 8.19 13.24
CA ILE A 11 0.95 6.81 12.83
C ILE A 11 0.34 6.76 11.43
N ILE A 12 -0.63 7.63 11.12
CA ILE A 12 -1.23 7.73 9.78
C ILE A 12 -0.16 8.08 8.74
N THR A 13 0.73 9.04 9.05
CA THR A 13 1.84 9.40 8.17
C THR A 13 2.77 8.22 7.90
N ILE A 14 3.15 7.47 8.94
CA ILE A 14 3.99 6.27 8.82
C ILE A 14 3.25 5.20 8.00
N ALA A 15 1.95 5.03 8.20
CA ALA A 15 1.15 4.09 7.43
C ALA A 15 1.10 4.46 5.93
N ILE A 16 0.97 5.74 5.60
CA ILE A 16 1.02 6.23 4.20
C ILE A 16 2.41 5.97 3.60
N ILE A 17 3.49 6.29 4.33
CA ILE A 17 4.86 6.01 3.88
C ILE A 17 5.05 4.51 3.65
N GLY A 18 4.59 3.66 4.58
CA GLY A 18 4.64 2.21 4.45
C GLY A 18 3.85 1.70 3.24
N PHE A 19 2.63 2.21 3.03
CA PHE A 19 1.79 1.87 1.89
C PHE A 19 2.49 2.16 0.57
N LEU A 20 3.08 3.35 0.44
CA LEU A 20 3.82 3.74 -0.76
C LEU A 20 5.09 2.90 -0.92
N PHE A 21 5.85 2.72 0.16
CA PHE A 21 7.09 1.94 0.13
C PHE A 21 6.82 0.50 -0.30
N TYR A 22 5.94 -0.23 0.38
CA TYR A 22 5.64 -1.62 0.03
C TYR A 22 4.87 -1.74 -1.29
N GLY A 23 4.07 -0.74 -1.64
CA GLY A 23 3.29 -0.72 -2.88
C GLY A 23 4.16 -0.58 -4.14
N PHE A 24 5.18 0.27 -4.08
CA PHE A 24 6.10 0.53 -5.19
C PHE A 24 7.41 -0.26 -5.14
N ARG A 25 7.72 -0.91 -4.01
CA ARG A 25 8.92 -1.75 -3.87
C ARG A 25 8.95 -2.85 -4.92
N ASP A 26 10.06 -2.93 -5.65
CA ASP A 26 10.35 -4.01 -6.57
C ASP A 26 10.59 -5.33 -5.80
N ASN A 27 10.01 -6.44 -6.30
CA ASN A 27 10.08 -7.76 -5.65
C ASN A 27 11.14 -8.68 -6.27
N GLY A 28 12.00 -8.13 -7.13
CA GLY A 28 13.04 -8.84 -7.86
C GLY A 28 12.45 -9.80 -8.89
N SER A 29 13.19 -10.87 -9.17
CA SER A 29 12.83 -11.83 -10.21
C SER A 29 12.71 -13.25 -9.67
N VAL A 30 12.09 -14.11 -10.47
CA VAL A 30 12.03 -15.57 -10.28
C VAL A 30 12.69 -16.25 -11.47
N LEU A 31 13.43 -17.33 -11.22
CA LEU A 31 14.04 -18.13 -12.27
C LEU A 31 13.06 -19.23 -12.72
N TYR A 32 12.81 -19.34 -14.02
CA TYR A 32 11.99 -20.40 -14.61
C TYR A 32 12.60 -20.87 -15.93
N TYR A 33 12.93 -22.16 -16.03
CA TYR A 33 13.62 -22.76 -17.19
C TYR A 33 14.84 -21.96 -17.69
N GLY A 34 15.71 -21.53 -16.76
CA GLY A 34 16.94 -20.80 -17.08
C GLY A 34 16.74 -19.33 -17.47
N GLN A 35 15.50 -18.84 -17.49
CA GLN A 35 15.17 -17.45 -17.78
C GLN A 35 14.69 -16.73 -16.52
N SER A 36 15.08 -15.46 -16.37
CA SER A 36 14.69 -14.63 -15.23
C SER A 36 13.45 -13.80 -15.57
N TYR A 37 12.43 -13.89 -14.73
CA TYR A 37 11.16 -13.18 -14.89
C TYR A 37 10.98 -12.21 -13.72
N THR A 38 10.96 -10.91 -14.03
CA THR A 38 10.71 -9.84 -13.05
C THR A 38 9.31 -9.96 -12.48
N ALA A 39 9.20 -9.74 -11.17
CA ALA A 39 7.93 -9.72 -10.47
C ALA A 39 7.33 -8.31 -10.39
N GLY A 40 8.14 -7.27 -10.52
CA GLY A 40 7.68 -5.89 -10.39
C GLY A 40 7.20 -5.58 -8.97
N SER A 41 6.32 -4.60 -8.84
CA SER A 41 5.77 -4.16 -7.54
C SER A 41 4.32 -4.60 -7.36
N VAL A 42 3.72 -4.24 -6.21
CA VAL A 42 2.30 -4.53 -5.95
C VAL A 42 1.40 -3.64 -6.81
N PHE A 43 1.74 -2.35 -6.94
CA PHE A 43 0.95 -1.40 -7.74
C PHE A 43 1.25 -1.44 -9.24
N LYS A 44 2.41 -1.98 -9.63
CA LYS A 44 2.80 -2.21 -11.02
C LYS A 44 3.35 -3.63 -11.18
N PRO A 45 2.47 -4.65 -11.17
CA PRO A 45 2.90 -6.03 -11.29
C PRO A 45 3.25 -6.37 -12.73
N ASP A 46 4.36 -7.06 -12.92
CA ASP A 46 4.66 -7.71 -14.21
C ASP A 46 3.79 -8.96 -14.38
N SER A 47 3.34 -9.17 -15.62
CA SER A 47 2.55 -10.32 -16.03
C SER A 47 2.99 -10.83 -17.39
N TYR A 48 2.93 -12.14 -17.57
CA TYR A 48 3.45 -12.83 -18.75
C TYR A 48 2.32 -13.53 -19.50
N LEU A 49 2.43 -13.54 -20.83
CA LEU A 49 1.38 -14.05 -21.72
C LEU A 49 1.06 -15.52 -21.41
N SER A 50 -0.22 -15.83 -21.21
CA SER A 50 -0.72 -17.19 -21.00
C SER A 50 -1.75 -17.58 -22.07
N ALA A 51 -1.33 -17.61 -23.33
CA ALA A 51 -2.19 -17.93 -24.47
C ALA A 51 -1.62 -19.06 -25.34
N GLY A 52 -2.51 -19.78 -26.03
CA GLY A 52 -2.15 -20.87 -26.95
C GLY A 52 -1.35 -21.98 -26.27
N ILE A 53 -0.37 -22.52 -27.00
CA ILE A 53 0.54 -23.59 -26.53
C ILE A 53 1.39 -23.19 -25.30
N PHE A 54 1.53 -21.89 -25.01
CA PHE A 54 2.30 -21.37 -23.88
C PHE A 54 1.46 -21.09 -22.63
N LYS A 55 0.17 -21.42 -22.63
CA LYS A 55 -0.75 -21.15 -21.52
C LYS A 55 -0.29 -21.74 -20.18
N SER A 56 0.26 -22.95 -20.18
CA SER A 56 0.73 -23.61 -18.95
C SER A 56 1.93 -22.90 -18.35
N ALA A 57 2.95 -22.63 -19.16
CA ALA A 57 4.16 -21.92 -18.74
C ALA A 57 3.86 -20.50 -18.25
N GLY A 58 3.06 -19.72 -19.00
CA GLY A 58 2.67 -18.38 -18.59
C GLY A 58 1.89 -18.37 -17.26
N LYS A 59 0.98 -19.34 -17.05
CA LYS A 59 0.24 -19.47 -15.79
C LYS A 59 1.17 -19.78 -14.60
N GLU A 60 2.15 -20.65 -14.82
CA GLU A 60 3.11 -21.03 -13.78
C GLU A 60 4.05 -19.87 -13.41
N ILE A 61 4.61 -19.18 -14.42
CA ILE A 61 5.44 -17.98 -14.22
C ILE A 61 4.65 -16.92 -13.46
N ASN A 62 3.41 -16.61 -13.89
CA ASN A 62 2.54 -15.64 -13.22
C ASN A 62 2.25 -16.01 -11.76
N LYS A 63 2.10 -17.31 -11.46
CA LYS A 63 1.95 -17.79 -10.08
C LYS A 63 3.20 -17.55 -9.25
N LEU A 64 4.39 -17.81 -9.80
CA LEU A 64 5.67 -17.62 -9.13
C LEU A 64 5.94 -16.13 -8.85
N VAL A 65 5.79 -15.26 -9.84
CA VAL A 65 5.98 -13.81 -9.65
C VAL A 65 4.94 -13.22 -8.69
N SER A 66 3.69 -13.69 -8.74
CA SER A 66 2.66 -13.26 -7.78
C SER A 66 3.00 -13.68 -6.36
N LYS A 67 3.49 -14.91 -6.16
CA LYS A 67 3.94 -15.39 -4.85
C LYS A 67 5.12 -14.58 -4.33
N LYS A 68 6.06 -14.20 -5.21
CA LYS A 68 7.22 -13.36 -4.86
C LYS A 68 6.79 -11.99 -4.33
N ARG A 69 5.74 -11.37 -4.92
CA ARG A 69 5.14 -10.10 -4.46
C ARG A 69 4.39 -10.21 -3.13
N GLY A 70 4.12 -11.42 -2.63
CA GLY A 70 3.24 -11.65 -1.49
C GLY A 70 3.68 -10.91 -0.22
N SER A 71 4.99 -10.82 0.06
CA SER A 71 5.49 -10.11 1.25
C SER A 71 5.23 -8.60 1.19
N SER A 72 5.44 -7.99 0.02
CA SER A 72 5.13 -6.57 -0.21
C SER A 72 3.63 -6.32 -0.17
N LEU A 73 2.81 -7.23 -0.72
CA LEU A 73 1.35 -7.13 -0.61
C LEU A 73 0.89 -7.16 0.84
N THR A 74 1.46 -8.02 1.68
CA THR A 74 1.18 -8.03 3.13
C THR A 74 1.54 -6.68 3.76
N GLY A 75 2.68 -6.09 3.41
CA GLY A 75 3.08 -4.76 3.87
C GLY A 75 2.05 -3.69 3.51
N VAL A 76 1.58 -3.67 2.26
CA VAL A 76 0.50 -2.77 1.79
C VAL A 76 -0.76 -2.95 2.64
N MET A 77 -1.21 -4.19 2.84
CA MET A 77 -2.43 -4.48 3.61
C MET A 77 -2.32 -4.02 5.06
N VAL A 78 -1.20 -4.28 5.73
CA VAL A 78 -0.95 -3.81 7.10
C VAL A 78 -0.98 -2.28 7.16
N SER A 79 -0.35 -1.60 6.21
CA SER A 79 -0.37 -0.14 6.15
C SER A 79 -1.79 0.43 5.98
N VAL A 80 -2.61 -0.16 5.10
CA VAL A 80 -4.02 0.26 4.92
C VAL A 80 -4.83 0.04 6.19
N ILE A 81 -4.70 -1.13 6.84
CA ILE A 81 -5.47 -1.46 8.04
C ILE A 81 -5.08 -0.54 9.19
N VAL A 82 -3.78 -0.40 9.48
CA VAL A 82 -3.30 0.44 10.59
C VAL A 82 -3.64 1.91 10.34
N GLY A 83 -3.39 2.41 9.13
CA GLY A 83 -3.74 3.78 8.75
C GLY A 83 -5.25 4.04 8.83
N GLY A 84 -6.06 3.11 8.32
CA GLY A 84 -7.52 3.21 8.31
C GLY A 84 -8.13 3.19 9.71
N ILE A 85 -7.72 2.25 10.58
CA ILE A 85 -8.19 2.20 11.97
C ILE A 85 -7.78 3.49 12.70
N THR A 86 -6.52 3.91 12.56
CA THR A 86 -6.04 5.12 13.23
C THR A 86 -6.80 6.35 12.77
N PHE A 87 -7.02 6.49 11.45
CA PHE A 87 -7.82 7.57 10.88
C PHE A 87 -9.26 7.54 11.38
N PHE A 88 -9.90 6.38 11.41
CA PHE A 88 -11.26 6.22 11.93
C PHE A 88 -11.38 6.65 13.39
N THR A 89 -10.44 6.24 14.25
CA THR A 89 -10.43 6.67 15.66
C THR A 89 -10.14 8.16 15.83
N LEU A 90 -9.38 8.77 14.91
CA LEU A 90 -9.13 10.20 14.91
C LEU A 90 -10.37 10.98 14.46
N TRP A 91 -11.11 10.46 13.49
CA TRP A 91 -12.37 11.06 13.01
C TRP A 91 -13.47 11.08 14.06
N GLN A 92 -13.46 10.13 15.00
CA GLN A 92 -14.41 10.11 16.13
C GLN A 92 -14.07 11.15 17.21
N ASP A 93 -12.87 11.69 17.23
CA ASP A 93 -12.40 12.63 18.26
C ASP A 93 -12.97 14.04 18.02
N ASP A 94 -13.75 14.55 18.98
CA ASP A 94 -14.41 15.84 18.85
C ASP A 94 -13.41 17.01 18.83
N ASP A 95 -12.30 16.93 19.55
CA ASP A 95 -11.25 17.97 19.48
C ASP A 95 -10.64 18.02 18.08
N PHE A 96 -10.51 16.86 17.41
CA PHE A 96 -10.00 16.82 16.04
C PHE A 96 -11.00 17.41 15.04
N LYS A 97 -12.31 17.16 15.22
CA LYS A 97 -13.35 17.77 14.40
C LYS A 97 -13.36 19.30 14.56
N ASP A 98 -13.22 19.80 15.78
CA ASP A 98 -13.17 21.24 16.04
C ASP A 98 -11.99 21.91 15.33
N ILE A 99 -10.81 21.27 15.36
CA ILE A 99 -9.62 21.73 14.61
C ILE A 99 -9.91 21.79 13.10
N LEU A 100 -10.59 20.79 12.54
CA LEU A 100 -10.95 20.78 11.11
C LEU A 100 -11.94 21.90 10.74
N VAL A 101 -12.94 22.14 11.59
CA VAL A 101 -13.92 23.22 11.40
C VAL A 101 -13.25 24.59 11.48
N GLU A 102 -12.35 24.78 12.44
CA GLU A 102 -11.58 26.03 12.59
C GLU A 102 -10.67 26.27 11.39
N ALA A 103 -9.98 25.22 10.91
CA ALA A 103 -9.16 25.29 9.70
C ALA A 103 -10.00 25.65 8.45
N ARG A 104 -11.20 25.10 8.31
CA ARG A 104 -12.13 25.45 7.21
C ARG A 104 -12.53 26.93 7.27
N LYS A 105 -13.00 27.41 8.42
CA LYS A 105 -13.41 28.82 8.60
C LYS A 105 -12.27 29.80 8.31
N ARG A 106 -11.04 29.44 8.68
CA ARG A 106 -9.86 30.24 8.40
C ARG A 106 -9.48 30.27 6.91
N GLY A 107 -9.81 29.22 6.17
CA GLY A 107 -9.65 29.18 4.71
C GLY A 107 -10.71 29.97 3.95
N GLU A 108 -11.92 30.12 4.51
CA GLU A 108 -13.01 30.92 3.91
C GLU A 108 -12.86 32.43 4.14
N ASN A 109 -12.14 32.83 5.19
CA ASN A 109 -11.88 34.23 5.55
C ASN A 109 -10.57 34.80 4.95
N ASN A 110 -9.87 34.03 4.11
CA ASN A 110 -8.68 34.44 3.35
C ASN A 110 -8.99 34.41 1.85
#